data_AF-U4UY84-F1
#
_entry.id   AF-U4UY84-F1
#
_cell.length_a   1.000
_cell.length_b   1.000
_cell.length_c   1.000
_cell.angle_alpha   90.00
_cell.angle_beta   90.00
_cell.angle_gamma   90.00
#
_symmetry.space_group_name_H-M   'P 1'
#
loop_
_entity.id
_entity.type
_entity.pdbx_description
1 polymer ?
#
loop_
_entity_poly.entity_id
_entity_poly.type
_entity_poly.pdbx_seq_one_letter_code
_entity_poly.pdbx_strand_id
1 'polypeptide(L)' 'MAECGCGRSPTGKCVGWHGLSEEQYQEKKAAYEAKQAAKSAEN' A
#
# COMPACT_ATOMS: atom_id res chain seq x y z
N MET A 1 -10.26 -2.97 -14.47
CA MET A 1 -9.40 -3.02 -13.26
C MET A 1 -10.28 -2.74 -12.06
N ALA A 2 -10.31 -3.61 -11.05
CA ALA A 2 -11.08 -3.34 -9.84
C ALA A 2 -10.38 -2.25 -9.01
N GLU A 3 -10.97 -1.06 -8.97
CA GLU A 3 -10.64 -0.05 -7.97
C GLU A 3 -10.82 -0.67 -6.58
N CYS A 4 -9.88 -0.46 -5.66
CA CYS A 4 -10.04 -1.02 -4.32
C CYS A 4 -10.96 -0.11 -3.51
N GLY A 5 -12.24 -0.50 -3.39
CA GLY A 5 -13.18 0.12 -2.44
C GLY A 5 -12.82 -0.08 -0.97
N CYS A 6 -11.74 -0.82 -0.69
CA CYS A 6 -11.26 -1.15 0.64
C CYS A 6 -10.57 0.01 1.38
N GLY A 7 -10.14 1.07 0.66
CA GLY A 7 -9.37 2.19 1.21
C GLY A 7 -7.94 1.86 1.67
N ARG A 8 -7.58 0.58 1.72
CA ARG A 8 -6.26 0.08 2.16
C ARG A 8 -5.23 -0.01 1.03
N SER A 9 -5.57 0.41 -0.19
CA SER A 9 -4.61 0.40 -1.29
C SER A 9 -3.95 1.77 -1.45
N PRO A 10 -2.61 1.85 -1.36
CA PRO A 10 -1.90 3.12 -1.55
C PRO A 10 -1.87 3.59 -3.02
N THR A 11 -2.22 2.72 -3.98
CA THR A 11 -2.19 3.02 -5.43
C THR A 11 -3.58 3.18 -6.04
N GLY A 12 -4.64 3.10 -5.24
CA GLY A 12 -6.04 3.10 -5.71
C GLY A 12 -6.50 1.81 -6.38
N LYS A 13 -5.59 0.88 -6.71
CA LYS A 13 -5.89 -0.42 -7.32
C LYS A 13 -5.82 -1.55 -6.31
N CYS A 14 -6.63 -2.60 -6.43
CA CYS A 14 -6.51 -3.75 -5.53
C CYS A 14 -5.11 -4.39 -5.62
N VAL A 15 -4.37 -4.39 -4.51
CA VAL A 15 -3.01 -4.97 -4.38
C VAL A 15 -2.97 -6.18 -3.44
N GLY A 16 -4.13 -6.77 -3.14
CA GLY A 16 -4.26 -7.89 -2.19
C GLY A 16 -4.17 -7.48 -0.72
N TRP A 17 -4.22 -6.18 -0.41
CA TRP A 17 -4.19 -5.69 0.97
C TRP A 17 -5.55 -5.76 1.68
N HIS A 18 -6.63 -6.09 0.96
CA HIS A 18 -7.98 -6.17 1.52
C HIS A 18 -8.14 -7.29 2.55
N GLY A 19 -7.33 -8.35 2.46
CA GLY A 19 -7.39 -9.51 3.36
C GLY A 19 -6.38 -9.47 4.50
N LEU A 20 -5.62 -8.38 4.62
CA LEU A 20 -4.62 -8.24 5.67
C LEU A 20 -5.29 -7.89 7.00
N SER A 21 -4.76 -8.50 8.07
CA SER A 21 -5.01 -8.01 9.43
C SER A 21 -4.41 -6.61 9.61
N GLU A 22 -4.87 -5.89 10.62
CA GLU A 22 -4.40 -4.52 10.93
C GLU A 22 -2.86 -4.46 11.04
N GLU A 23 -2.26 -5.41 11.75
CA GLU A 23 -0.81 -5.52 11.94
C GLU A 23 -0.07 -5.69 10.60
N GLN A 24 -0.49 -6.65 9.78
CA GLN A 24 0.11 -6.91 8.47
C GLN A 24 -0.06 -5.72 7.50
N TYR A 25 -1.19 -5.02 7.60
CA TYR A 25 -1.43 -3.81 6.84
C TYR A 25 -0.46 -2.72 7.26
N GLN A 26 -0.26 -2.48 8.55
CA GLN A 26 0.67 -1.47 9.05
C GLN A 26 2.12 -1.78 8.64
N GLU A 27 2.59 -3.01 8.77
CA GLU A 27 3.93 -3.41 8.33
C GLU A 27 4.14 -3.18 6.83
N LYS A 28 3.18 -3.62 5.99
CA LYS A 28 3.25 -3.43 4.54
C LYS A 28 3.14 -1.96 4.14
N LYS A 29 2.30 -1.18 4.83
CA LYS A 29 2.14 0.25 4.60
C LYS A 29 3.44 0.98 4.91
N ALA A 30 4.04 0.73 6.08
CA ALA A 30 5.32 1.34 6.46
C ALA A 30 6.44 0.99 5.47
N ALA A 31 6.54 -0.28 5.07
CA ALA A 31 7.53 -0.71 4.07
C ALA A 31 7.27 -0.06 2.69
N TYR A 32 6.01 0.13 2.31
CA TYR A 32 5.64 0.80 1.07
C TYR A 32 5.97 2.30 1.11
N GLU A 33 5.62 3.00 2.20
CA GLU A 33 5.91 4.43 2.41
C GLU A 33 7.42 4.67 2.41
N ALA A 34 8.21 3.83 3.09
CA ALA A 34 9.68 3.92 3.09
C ALA A 34 10.27 3.75 1.69
N LYS A 35 9.78 2.75 0.93
CA LYS A 35 10.21 2.53 -0.47
C LYS A 35 9.78 3.68 -1.39
N GLN A 36 8.58 4.23 -1.19
CA GLN A 36 8.09 5.36 -1.97
C GLN A 36 8.89 6.62 -1.68
N ALA A 37 9.24 6.88 -0.42
CA ALA A 37 10.10 8.01 -0.04
C ALA A 37 11.48 7.90 -0.70
N ALA A 38 12.09 6.71 -0.67
CA ALA A 38 13.37 6.47 -1.35
C ALA A 38 13.26 6.59 -2.88
N LYS A 39 12.17 6.10 -3.47
CA LYS A 39 11.95 6.13 -4.92
C LYS A 39 11.58 7.51 -5.46
N SER A 40 10.89 8.32 -4.67
CA SER A 40 10.50 9.68 -5.05
C SER A 40 11.68 10.66 -4.96
N ALA A 41 12.78 10.29 -4.29
CA ALA A 41 14.02 11.05 -4.25
C ALA A 41 14.97 10.75 -5.43
N GLU A 42 14.64 9.77 -6.29
CA GLU A 42 15.43 9.36 -7.46
C GLU A 42 14.88 9.91 -8.79
N ASN A 43 14.05 10.96 -8.77
CA ASN A 43 13.60 11.63 -9.99
C ASN A 43 13.82 13.13 -9.97
#